data_AF-A0A100JTJ2-F1
#
_entry.id   AF-A0A100JTJ2-F1
#
_cell.length_a   1.000
_cell.length_b   1.000
_cell.length_c   1.000
_cell.angle_alpha   90.00
_cell.angle_beta   90.00
_cell.angle_gamma   90.00
#
_symmetry.space_group_name_H-M   'P 1'
#
loop_
_entity.id
_entity.type
_entity.pdbx_description
1 polymer ?
#
loop_
_entity_poly.entity_id
_entity_poly.type
_entity_poly.pdbx_seq_one_letter_code
_entity_poly.pdbx_strand_id
1 'polypeptide(L)' 'MSHTLGQVRSSETILDDGWPTRTRDVSYAGDVCMVHGNGDFNPADLSTVRGRFPSQHATTDGDVITAWPPVQQK' A
#
# COMPACT_ATOMS: atom_id res chain seq x y z
N MET A 1 28.29 10.81 14.58
CA MET A 1 27.06 10.82 15.40
C MET A 1 26.17 11.94 14.88
N SER A 2 25.23 11.63 13.99
CA SER A 2 24.01 12.41 13.65
C SER A 2 23.30 11.66 12.50
N HIS A 3 22.51 10.64 12.83
CA HIS A 3 21.56 10.06 11.87
C HIS A 3 20.27 10.85 12.03
N THR A 4 20.07 11.84 11.16
CA THR A 4 18.77 12.50 11.01
C THR A 4 17.79 11.46 10.47
N LEU A 5 16.82 11.06 11.29
CA LEU A 5 15.60 10.37 10.87
C LEU A 5 14.78 11.35 10.02
N GLY A 6 15.26 11.60 8.81
CA GLY A 6 14.47 12.23 7.75
C GLY A 6 13.51 11.18 7.22
N GLN A 7 12.39 11.00 7.91
CA GLN A 7 11.25 10.24 7.43
C GLN A 7 10.79 10.88 6.11
N VAL A 8 11.34 10.37 5.00
CA VAL A 8 10.88 10.72 3.67
C VAL A 8 9.49 10.11 3.56
N ARG A 9 8.48 10.95 3.81
CA ARG A 9 7.10 10.69 3.39
C ARG A 9 7.13 10.76 1.87
N SER A 10 7.54 9.68 1.22
CA SER A 10 7.48 9.55 -0.23
C SER A 10 6.01 9.45 -0.61
N SER A 11 5.32 10.58 -0.62
CA SER A 11 4.09 10.74 -1.39
C SER A 11 4.50 10.74 -2.85
N GLU A 12 4.86 9.56 -3.38
CA GLU A 12 5.00 9.35 -4.80
C GLU A 12 3.63 9.69 -5.40
N THR A 13 3.58 10.85 -6.05
CA THR A 13 2.40 11.36 -6.73
C THR A 13 1.77 10.20 -7.50
N ILE A 14 0.50 9.90 -7.23
CA ILE A 14 -0.28 8.72 -7.65
C ILE A 14 -0.54 8.73 -9.18
N LEU A 15 0.52 8.87 -9.96
CA LEU A 15 0.54 8.88 -11.43
C LEU A 15 0.98 7.53 -11.99
N ASP A 16 1.19 6.53 -11.14
CA ASP A 16 1.48 5.18 -11.57
C ASP A 16 0.16 4.44 -11.83
N ASP A 17 -0.15 4.24 -13.13
CA ASP A 17 -1.34 3.63 -13.76
C ASP A 17 -1.80 2.26 -13.19
N GLY A 18 -1.19 1.76 -12.12
CA GLY A 18 -1.47 0.46 -11.50
C GLY A 18 -2.20 0.50 -10.16
N TRP A 19 -2.65 1.67 -9.68
CA TRP A 19 -3.43 1.77 -8.46
C TRP A 19 -4.94 1.85 -8.74
N PRO A 20 -5.79 1.35 -7.83
CA PRO A 20 -7.24 1.56 -7.93
C PRO A 20 -7.59 3.03 -8.14
N THR A 21 -8.59 3.34 -8.98
CA THR A 21 -9.01 4.72 -9.30
C THR A 21 -9.39 5.54 -8.05
N ARG A 22 -9.75 4.87 -6.97
CA ARG A 22 -10.15 5.48 -5.69
C ARG A 22 -8.97 5.78 -4.78
N THR A 23 -7.75 5.40 -5.17
CA THR A 23 -6.53 5.61 -4.38
C THR A 23 -6.25 7.09 -4.25
N ARG A 24 -6.17 7.53 -3.00
CA ARG A 24 -5.88 8.90 -2.60
C ARG A 24 -4.43 9.07 -2.19
N ASP A 25 -3.88 8.10 -1.46
CA ASP A 25 -2.51 8.14 -0.95
C ASP A 25 -1.97 6.72 -0.82
N VAL A 26 -0.66 6.58 -0.94
CA VAL A 26 0.06 5.35 -0.65
C VAL A 26 1.15 5.66 0.36
N SER A 27 1.14 4.94 1.46
CA SER A 27 2.05 5.11 2.58
C SER A 27 2.77 3.79 2.85
N TYR A 28 4.06 3.86 3.19
CA TYR A 28 4.88 2.69 3.51
C TYR A 28 5.29 2.72 4.98
N ALA A 29 5.07 1.61 5.68
CA ALA A 29 5.49 1.41 7.06
C ALA A 29 6.43 0.19 7.12
N GLY A 30 7.72 0.42 6.89
CA GLY A 30 8.69 -0.66 6.68
C GLY A 30 8.38 -1.40 5.38
N ASP A 31 8.22 -2.72 5.47
CA ASP A 31 7.83 -3.58 4.33
C ASP A 31 6.31 -3.67 4.11
N VAL A 32 5.52 -2.95 4.91
CA VAL A 32 4.06 -2.89 4.78
C VAL A 32 3.69 -1.71 3.88
N CYS A 33 2.88 -1.96 2.85
CA CYS A 33 2.32 -0.91 2.00
C CYS A 33 0.85 -0.69 2.37
N MET A 34 0.48 0.55 2.65
CA MET A 34 -0.88 0.98 2.96
C MET A 34 -1.40 1.89 1.86
N VAL A 35 -2.52 1.52 1.27
CA VAL A 35 -3.20 2.28 0.22
C VAL A 35 -4.45 2.88 0.85
N HIS A 36 -4.54 4.21 0.84
CA HIS A 36 -5.68 4.94 1.37
C HIS A 36 -6.59 5.36 0.21
N GLY A 37 -7.87 5.06 0.33
CA GLY A 37 -8.90 5.40 -0.63
C GLY A 37 -9.62 6.70 -0.30
N ASN A 38 -10.34 7.25 -1.28
CA ASN A 38 -11.34 8.30 -1.07
C ASN A 38 -12.71 7.74 -0.62
N GLY A 39 -12.78 6.44 -0.29
CA GLY A 39 -13.95 5.71 0.16
C GLY A 39 -13.66 4.21 0.17
N ASP A 40 -14.66 3.41 0.55
CA ASP A 40 -14.46 1.96 0.70
C ASP A 40 -13.96 1.30 -0.59
N PHE A 41 -12.92 0.47 -0.42
CA PHE A 41 -12.41 -0.38 -1.47
C PHE A 41 -13.30 -1.59 -1.66
N ASN A 42 -13.50 -1.95 -2.92
CA ASN A 42 -14.22 -3.16 -3.29
C ASN A 42 -13.23 -4.32 -3.59
N PRO A 43 -13.74 -5.55 -3.76
CA PRO A 43 -12.87 -6.71 -4.04
C PRO A 43 -12.05 -6.60 -5.35
N ALA A 44 -12.49 -5.80 -6.33
CA ALA A 44 -11.72 -5.55 -7.54
C ALA A 44 -10.52 -4.64 -7.25
N ASP A 45 -10.70 -3.62 -6.41
CA ASP A 45 -9.60 -2.75 -5.96
C ASP A 45 -8.54 -3.57 -5.19
N LEU A 46 -8.97 -4.48 -4.31
CA LEU A 46 -8.07 -5.41 -3.62
C LEU A 46 -7.31 -6.32 -4.59
N SER A 47 -7.99 -6.79 -5.65
CA SER A 47 -7.36 -7.64 -6.67
C SER A 47 -6.28 -6.89 -7.46
N THR A 48 -6.52 -5.60 -7.76
CA THR A 48 -5.53 -4.71 -8.38
C THR A 48 -4.28 -4.57 -7.51
N VAL A 49 -4.44 -4.28 -6.21
CA VAL A 49 -3.30 -4.18 -5.29
C VAL A 49 -2.57 -5.52 -5.14
N ARG A 50 -3.31 -6.64 -5.09
CA ARG A 50 -2.70 -7.98 -5.01
C ARG A 50 -1.90 -8.35 -6.27
N GLY A 51 -2.30 -7.85 -7.44
CA GLY A 51 -1.54 -8.00 -8.68
C GLY A 51 -0.19 -7.30 -8.63
N ARG A 52 -0.09 -6.18 -7.91
CA ARG A 52 1.15 -5.42 -7.73
C ARG A 52 2.10 -6.07 -6.73
N PHE A 53 1.56 -6.77 -5.74
CA PHE A 53 2.34 -7.49 -4.74
C PHE A 53 2.03 -9.00 -4.74
N PRO A 54 2.45 -9.74 -5.77
CA PRO A 54 2.08 -11.15 -5.94
C PRO A 54 2.61 -12.06 -4.83
N SER A 55 3.69 -11.65 -4.15
CA SER A 55 4.30 -12.39 -3.04
C SER A 55 3.83 -11.93 -1.66
N GLN A 56 3.00 -10.89 -1.60
CA GLN A 56 2.53 -10.28 -0.35
C GLN A 56 1.07 -10.63 -0.10
N HIS A 57 0.66 -10.58 1.16
CA HIS A 57 -0.73 -10.77 1.52
C HIS A 57 -1.43 -9.41 1.57
N ALA A 58 -2.46 -9.20 0.75
CA ALA A 58 -3.23 -7.96 0.77
C ALA A 58 -4.58 -8.15 1.50
N THR A 59 -4.91 -7.23 2.40
CA THR A 59 -6.17 -7.17 3.14
C THR A 59 -6.83 -5.81 2.97
N THR A 60 -8.16 -5.77 2.93
CA THR A 60 -8.96 -4.53 2.93
C THR A 60 -9.61 -4.32 4.29
N ASP A 61 -9.55 -3.09 4.77
CA ASP A 61 -10.31 -2.57 5.91
C ASP A 61 -11.01 -1.28 5.45
N GLY A 62 -12.26 -1.38 4.98
CA GLY A 62 -13.03 -0.25 4.46
C GLY A 62 -12.30 0.50 3.35
N ASP A 63 -11.87 1.73 3.64
CA ASP A 63 -11.14 2.63 2.75
C ASP A 63 -9.62 2.44 2.75
N VAL A 64 -9.09 1.40 3.41
CA VAL A 64 -7.65 1.11 3.44
C VAL A 64 -7.35 -0.29 2.92
N ILE A 65 -6.44 -0.42 1.96
CA ILE A 65 -5.84 -1.72 1.59
C ILE A 65 -4.44 -1.79 2.21
N THR A 66 -4.17 -2.84 2.96
CA THR A 66 -2.85 -3.12 3.53
C THR A 66 -2.23 -4.32 2.83
N ALA A 67 -1.09 -4.15 2.19
CA ALA A 67 -0.24 -5.22 1.68
C ALA A 67 0.87 -5.51 2.69
N TRP A 68 0.81 -6.72 3.25
CA TRP A 68 1.71 -7.24 4.26
C TRP A 68 2.88 -7.97 3.61
N PRO A 69 4.11 -7.81 4.12
CA PRO A 69 5.25 -8.57 3.64
C PRO A 69 4.98 -10.08 3.71
N PRO A 70 5.62 -10.89 2.84
CA PRO A 70 5.53 -12.34 2.94
C PRO A 70 5.93 -12.76 4.36
N VAL A 71 5.07 -13.56 5.00
CA VAL A 71 5.47 -14.25 6.22
C VAL A 71 6.66 -15.14 5.86
N GLN A 72 7.85 -14.80 6.35
CA GLN A 72 9.01 -15.67 6.25
C GLN A 72 8.68 -16.89 7.12
N GLN A 73 8.15 -17.94 6.49
CA GLN A 73 8.02 -19.26 7.11
C GLN A 73 9.46 -19.75 7.31
N LYS A 74 9.99 -19.55 8.52
CA LYS A 74 11.28 -20.08 8.95
C LYS A 74 11.17 -21.57 9.22
#